data_AF-J0D306-F1
#
_entry.id   AF-J0D306-F1
#
_cell.length_a   1.000
_cell.length_b   1.000
_cell.length_c   1.000
_cell.angle_alpha   90.00
_cell.angle_beta   90.00
_cell.angle_gamma   90.00
#
_symmetry.space_group_name_H-M   'P 1'
#
loop_
_entity.id
_entity.type
_entity.pdbx_description
1 polymer ?
#
loop_
_entity_poly.entity_id
_entity_poly.type
_entity_poly.pdbx_seq_one_letter_code
_entity_poly.pdbx_strand_id
1 'polypeptide(L)'
;MDPGYVAHGKTFARYIDLIESPGDCIKHALKHIKNDQRGVTVTYKPIHDRQYAAYERLLVEVPELEQELAECSKAKKRVIRHSLDRGHSLARSDNTGTLKKVVYHWIDKQGLVVPGTTPPSLADKTALGFLNPTTAKLLCPCKLDINAQGVREGLEANRLKKKAFPLLFFADYKFDATNLDELCGLLRSLLLLWTYRHIFTSPSSAITSKSRSTRSSNSTLSGFKEVTYESIAYAAVVLRSCLSATDRFNMNDTEYDYADCYDQILKVLHKECDAGENGTRSPAGTALMEFWQRSVFGASGVDDEDDEDGMGAILDAARAAAAEGAAEETTTGNEGEEPPAA
;
A
#
# COMPACT_ATOMS: atom_id res chain seq x y z
N MET A 1 1.51 -24.95 4.89
CA MET A 1 1.57 -23.67 4.16
C MET A 1 3.00 -23.21 4.12
N ASP A 2 3.37 -22.46 3.09
CA ASP A 2 4.72 -21.97 2.85
C ASP A 2 4.83 -20.49 3.29
N PRO A 3 5.61 -20.15 4.34
CA PRO A 3 5.67 -18.79 4.87
C PRO A 3 6.15 -17.73 3.89
N GLY A 4 7.07 -18.07 2.97
CA GLY A 4 7.56 -17.12 1.96
C GLY A 4 6.44 -16.71 1.01
N TYR A 5 5.69 -17.69 0.49
CA TYR A 5 4.52 -17.42 -0.34
C TYR A 5 3.38 -16.72 0.42
N VAL A 6 3.24 -16.92 1.73
CA VAL A 6 2.31 -16.11 2.53
C VAL A 6 2.76 -14.65 2.57
N ALA A 7 4.06 -14.36 2.67
CA ALA A 7 4.58 -13.00 2.63
C ALA A 7 4.34 -12.33 1.27
N HIS A 8 4.66 -13.01 0.16
CA HIS A 8 4.37 -12.49 -1.20
C HIS A 8 2.88 -12.29 -1.44
N GLY A 9 2.03 -13.15 -0.89
CA GLY A 9 0.57 -12.95 -0.94
C GLY A 9 0.14 -11.65 -0.24
N LYS A 10 0.79 -11.28 0.87
CA LYS A 10 0.54 -9.99 1.54
C LYS A 10 1.02 -8.82 0.70
N THR A 11 2.18 -8.92 0.06
CA THR A 11 2.70 -7.90 -0.87
C THR A 11 1.73 -7.71 -2.03
N PHE A 12 1.30 -8.79 -2.67
CA PHE A 12 0.37 -8.78 -3.79
C PHE A 12 -0.92 -8.03 -3.46
N ALA A 13 -1.55 -8.29 -2.30
CA ALA A 13 -2.77 -7.59 -1.90
C ALA A 13 -2.59 -6.07 -1.80
N ARG A 14 -1.41 -5.62 -1.39
CA ARG A 14 -1.13 -4.22 -1.05
C ARG A 14 -0.63 -3.42 -2.25
N TYR A 15 0.08 -4.06 -3.18
CA TYR A 15 0.80 -3.37 -4.27
C TYR A 15 0.43 -3.84 -5.67
N ILE A 16 -0.24 -4.99 -5.83
CA ILE A 16 -0.54 -5.56 -7.17
C ILE A 16 -2.04 -5.59 -7.42
N ASP A 17 -2.80 -6.31 -6.60
CA ASP A 17 -4.24 -6.40 -6.78
C ASP A 17 -4.96 -6.76 -5.48
N LEU A 18 -5.87 -5.89 -5.07
CA LEU A 18 -6.69 -6.10 -3.89
C LEU A 18 -7.85 -7.09 -4.16
N ILE A 19 -8.40 -7.09 -5.37
CA ILE A 19 -9.64 -7.78 -5.74
C ILE A 19 -9.33 -9.22 -6.12
N GLU A 20 -8.43 -9.43 -7.08
CA GLU A 20 -8.15 -10.76 -7.62
C GLU A 20 -7.20 -11.54 -6.71
N SER A 21 -7.48 -12.84 -6.52
CA SER A 21 -6.61 -13.69 -5.71
C SER A 21 -5.40 -14.15 -6.53
N PRO A 22 -4.18 -14.21 -5.93
CA PRO A 22 -3.00 -14.74 -6.63
C PRO A 22 -3.22 -16.15 -7.20
N GLY A 23 -3.99 -16.99 -6.50
CA GLY A 23 -4.34 -18.33 -6.93
C GLY A 23 -5.17 -18.37 -8.21
N ASP A 24 -6.15 -17.46 -8.35
CA ASP A 24 -6.91 -17.30 -9.59
C ASP A 24 -6.06 -16.72 -10.72
N CYS A 25 -5.19 -15.76 -10.42
CA CYS A 25 -4.21 -15.23 -11.38
C CYS A 25 -3.31 -16.34 -11.96
N ILE A 26 -2.69 -17.15 -11.09
CA ILE A 26 -1.85 -18.29 -11.51
C ILE A 26 -2.67 -19.31 -12.32
N LYS A 27 -3.90 -19.63 -11.88
CA LYS A 27 -4.75 -20.60 -12.56
C LYS A 27 -5.08 -20.17 -13.99
N HIS A 28 -5.40 -18.90 -14.19
CA HIS A 28 -5.75 -18.38 -15.51
C HIS A 28 -4.52 -18.12 -16.38
N ALA A 29 -3.40 -17.68 -15.81
CA ALA A 29 -2.14 -17.58 -16.53
C ALA A 29 -1.67 -18.93 -17.09
N LEU A 30 -1.70 -19.99 -16.28
CA LEU A 30 -1.38 -21.34 -16.75
C LEU A 30 -2.33 -21.85 -17.83
N LYS A 31 -3.56 -21.34 -17.89
CA LYS A 31 -4.50 -21.64 -18.98
C LYS A 31 -4.14 -20.86 -20.24
N HIS A 32 -3.77 -19.60 -20.10
CA HIS A 32 -3.34 -18.73 -21.20
C HIS A 32 -2.11 -19.31 -21.90
N ILE A 33 -1.04 -19.60 -21.14
CA ILE A 33 0.20 -20.19 -21.64
C ILE A 33 -0.05 -21.50 -22.41
N LYS A 34 -0.96 -22.35 -21.91
CA LYS A 34 -1.33 -23.59 -22.60
C LYS A 34 -2.10 -23.38 -23.89
N ASN A 35 -2.93 -22.35 -23.97
CA ASN A 35 -3.64 -22.04 -25.21
C ASN A 35 -2.66 -21.51 -26.27
N ASP A 36 -1.71 -20.66 -25.85
CA ASP A 36 -0.67 -20.12 -26.73
C ASP A 36 0.24 -21.24 -27.26
N GLN A 37 0.69 -22.14 -26.40
CA GLN A 37 1.47 -23.34 -26.80
C GLN A 37 0.72 -24.25 -27.78
N ARG A 38 -0.61 -24.24 -27.76
CA ARG A 38 -1.46 -25.01 -28.68
C ARG A 38 -1.84 -24.24 -29.94
N GLY A 39 -1.42 -22.98 -30.08
CA GLY A 39 -1.81 -22.10 -31.17
C GLY A 39 -3.31 -21.79 -31.21
N VAL A 40 -3.99 -21.84 -30.07
CA VAL A 40 -5.45 -21.60 -30.00
C VAL A 40 -5.70 -20.12 -29.72
N THR A 41 -6.30 -19.42 -30.67
CA THR A 41 -6.80 -18.05 -30.44
C THR A 41 -8.02 -18.09 -29.53
N VAL A 42 -7.90 -17.47 -28.35
CA VAL A 42 -8.98 -17.37 -27.38
C VAL A 42 -9.24 -15.90 -27.08
N THR A 43 -10.50 -15.47 -27.17
CA THR A 43 -10.92 -14.18 -26.64
C THR A 43 -11.17 -14.33 -25.14
N TYR A 44 -10.35 -13.67 -24.33
CA TYR A 44 -10.48 -13.69 -22.88
C TYR A 44 -11.50 -12.64 -22.41
N LYS A 45 -12.05 -12.87 -21.21
CA LYS A 45 -12.90 -11.88 -20.54
C LYS A 45 -11.99 -10.85 -19.87
N PRO A 46 -12.44 -9.60 -19.68
CA PRO A 46 -11.62 -8.56 -19.04
C PRO A 46 -11.03 -8.96 -17.67
N ILE A 47 -11.77 -9.75 -16.89
CA ILE A 47 -11.27 -10.29 -15.61
C ILE A 47 -10.05 -11.21 -15.78
N HIS A 48 -10.02 -12.02 -16.83
CA HIS A 48 -8.88 -12.90 -17.11
C HIS A 48 -7.66 -12.10 -17.59
N ASP A 49 -7.87 -10.99 -18.31
CA ASP A 49 -6.78 -10.10 -18.73
C ASP A 49 -6.15 -9.41 -17.52
N ARG A 50 -6.99 -8.91 -16.60
CA ARG A 50 -6.54 -8.38 -15.29
C ARG A 50 -5.74 -9.42 -14.50
N GLN A 51 -6.25 -10.64 -14.41
CA GLN A 51 -5.60 -11.74 -13.70
C GLN A 51 -4.26 -12.14 -14.34
N TYR A 52 -4.15 -12.08 -15.66
CA TYR A 52 -2.91 -12.32 -16.38
C TYR A 52 -1.89 -11.20 -16.10
N ALA A 53 -2.30 -9.93 -16.23
CA ALA A 53 -1.43 -8.79 -15.93
C ALA A 53 -0.97 -8.80 -14.46
N ALA A 54 -1.85 -9.15 -13.52
CA ALA A 54 -1.49 -9.30 -12.11
C ALA A 54 -0.54 -10.48 -11.88
N TYR A 55 -0.66 -11.58 -12.65
CA TYR A 55 0.31 -12.67 -12.62
C TYR A 55 1.69 -12.23 -13.12
N GLU A 56 1.76 -11.47 -14.22
CA GLU A 56 3.04 -10.93 -14.73
C GLU A 56 3.73 -10.07 -13.67
N ARG A 57 2.97 -9.20 -12.99
CA ARG A 57 3.51 -8.40 -11.87
C ARG A 57 3.93 -9.25 -10.68
N LEU A 58 3.25 -10.36 -10.40
CA LEU A 58 3.67 -11.30 -9.36
C LEU A 58 4.98 -12.00 -9.74
N LEU A 59 5.24 -12.26 -11.03
CA LEU A 59 6.52 -12.81 -11.47
C LEU A 59 7.66 -11.81 -11.34
N VAL A 60 7.40 -10.51 -11.51
CA VAL A 60 8.40 -9.47 -11.22
C VAL A 60 8.79 -9.48 -9.74
N GLU A 61 7.80 -9.65 -8.85
CA GLU A 61 8.01 -9.73 -7.40
C GLU A 61 8.65 -11.06 -6.96
N VAL A 62 8.36 -12.16 -7.64
CA VAL A 62 8.86 -13.51 -7.34
C VAL A 62 9.39 -14.17 -8.62
N PRO A 63 10.60 -13.81 -9.07
CA PRO A 63 11.13 -14.27 -10.36
C PRO A 63 11.21 -15.79 -10.48
N GLU A 64 11.51 -16.51 -9.40
CA GLU A 64 11.63 -17.98 -9.45
C GLU A 64 10.27 -18.69 -9.52
N LEU A 65 9.16 -17.98 -9.31
CA LEU A 65 7.81 -18.57 -9.25
C LEU A 65 7.44 -19.25 -10.57
N GLU A 66 7.81 -18.68 -11.72
CA GLU A 66 7.48 -19.27 -13.01
C GLU A 66 8.12 -20.65 -13.18
N GLN A 67 9.43 -20.73 -12.94
CA GLN A 67 10.18 -21.99 -13.02
C GLN A 67 9.66 -23.01 -11.99
N GLU A 68 9.44 -22.59 -10.74
CA GLU A 68 8.91 -23.49 -9.71
C GLU A 68 7.52 -24.00 -10.09
N LEU A 69 6.64 -23.15 -10.62
CA LEU A 69 5.32 -23.56 -11.12
C LEU A 69 5.42 -24.48 -12.34
N ALA A 70 6.45 -24.40 -13.17
CA ALA A 70 6.64 -25.31 -14.30
C ALA A 70 7.03 -26.71 -13.81
N GLU A 71 8.03 -26.78 -12.93
CA GLU A 71 8.73 -28.01 -12.53
C GLU A 71 8.05 -28.76 -11.37
N CYS A 72 7.37 -28.05 -10.47
CA CYS A 72 6.89 -28.69 -9.25
C CYS A 72 5.66 -29.58 -9.45
N SER A 73 5.44 -30.47 -8.48
CA SER A 73 4.29 -31.38 -8.47
C SER A 73 2.95 -30.64 -8.37
N LYS A 74 1.85 -31.27 -8.84
CA LYS A 74 0.49 -30.73 -8.67
C LYS A 74 0.15 -30.40 -7.21
N ALA A 75 0.69 -31.17 -6.26
CA ALA A 75 0.50 -30.92 -4.83
C ALA A 75 1.21 -29.65 -4.37
N LYS A 76 2.48 -29.44 -4.78
CA LYS A 76 3.22 -28.21 -4.47
C LYS A 76 2.57 -26.97 -5.11
N LYS A 77 2.11 -27.04 -6.38
CA LYS A 77 1.33 -25.94 -7.00
C LYS A 77 0.10 -25.55 -6.18
N ARG A 78 -0.61 -26.53 -5.58
CA ARG A 78 -1.74 -26.24 -4.68
C ARG A 78 -1.29 -25.53 -3.40
N VAL A 79 -0.16 -25.95 -2.81
CA VAL A 79 0.39 -25.32 -1.61
C VAL A 79 0.83 -23.89 -1.89
N ILE A 80 1.49 -23.62 -3.02
CA ILE A 80 1.92 -22.27 -3.42
C ILE A 80 0.71 -21.34 -3.53
N ARG A 81 -0.27 -21.69 -4.37
CA ARG A 81 -1.50 -20.89 -4.54
C ARG A 81 -2.22 -20.64 -3.23
N HIS A 82 -2.45 -21.70 -2.44
CA HIS A 82 -3.12 -21.56 -1.15
C HIS A 82 -2.35 -20.67 -0.16
N SER A 83 -1.01 -20.70 -0.19
CA SER A 83 -0.18 -19.87 0.68
C SER A 83 -0.25 -18.40 0.26
N LEU A 84 -0.20 -18.12 -1.05
CA LEU A 84 -0.39 -16.77 -1.60
C LEU A 84 -1.79 -16.22 -1.27
N ASP A 85 -2.85 -17.00 -1.51
CA ASP A 85 -4.24 -16.59 -1.21
C ASP A 85 -4.45 -16.33 0.29
N ARG A 86 -3.79 -17.13 1.14
CA ARG A 86 -3.78 -16.92 2.58
C ARG A 86 -3.11 -15.59 2.92
N GLY A 87 -1.95 -15.31 2.34
CA GLY A 87 -1.24 -14.04 2.49
C GLY A 87 -2.11 -12.84 2.09
N HIS A 88 -2.72 -12.94 0.92
CA HIS A 88 -3.62 -11.92 0.37
C HIS A 88 -4.76 -11.58 1.33
N SER A 89 -5.39 -12.62 1.88
CA SER A 89 -6.45 -12.48 2.88
C SER A 89 -5.95 -11.92 4.21
N LEU A 90 -4.76 -12.36 4.66
CA LEU A 90 -4.15 -11.91 5.91
C LEU A 90 -3.79 -10.42 5.89
N ALA A 91 -3.28 -9.90 4.77
CA ALA A 91 -2.95 -8.49 4.66
C ALA A 91 -4.14 -7.59 5.03
N ARG A 92 -5.34 -7.94 4.54
CA ARG A 92 -6.56 -7.20 4.86
C ARG A 92 -6.94 -7.32 6.34
N SER A 93 -6.95 -8.54 6.90
CA SER A 93 -7.36 -8.75 8.30
C SER A 93 -6.39 -8.10 9.29
N ASP A 94 -5.09 -8.17 9.03
CA ASP A 94 -4.04 -7.58 9.88
C ASP A 94 -4.16 -6.04 9.89
N ASN A 95 -4.32 -5.45 8.71
CA ASN A 95 -4.38 -4.00 8.55
C ASN A 95 -5.67 -3.43 9.13
N THR A 96 -6.82 -4.03 8.83
CA THR A 96 -8.10 -3.60 9.43
C THR A 96 -8.12 -3.80 10.94
N GLY A 97 -7.55 -4.89 11.46
CA GLY A 97 -7.50 -5.18 12.89
C GLY A 97 -6.65 -4.19 13.70
N THR A 98 -5.57 -3.66 13.12
CA THR A 98 -4.75 -2.63 13.76
C THR A 98 -5.30 -1.22 13.57
N LEU A 99 -5.83 -0.89 12.38
CA LEU A 99 -6.32 0.45 12.05
C LEU A 99 -7.59 0.82 12.84
N LYS A 100 -8.51 -0.13 13.05
CA LYS A 100 -9.74 0.08 13.86
C LYS A 100 -9.44 0.60 15.27
N LYS A 101 -8.27 0.27 15.83
CA LYS A 101 -7.87 0.66 17.19
C LYS A 101 -7.43 2.11 17.30
N VAL A 102 -7.07 2.75 16.18
CA VAL A 102 -6.43 4.07 16.17
C VAL A 102 -7.19 5.11 15.36
N VAL A 103 -7.97 4.71 14.35
CA VAL A 103 -8.59 5.63 13.40
C VAL A 103 -9.56 6.62 14.06
N TYR A 104 -10.31 6.21 15.09
CA TYR A 104 -11.21 7.13 15.78
C TYR A 104 -10.45 8.17 16.61
N HIS A 105 -9.33 7.78 17.23
CA HIS A 105 -8.45 8.73 17.91
C HIS A 105 -7.85 9.74 16.91
N TRP A 106 -7.55 9.31 15.69
CA TRP A 106 -7.11 10.24 14.64
C TRP A 106 -8.19 11.23 14.23
N ILE A 107 -9.45 10.78 14.11
CA ILE A 107 -10.61 11.65 13.85
C ILE A 107 -10.76 12.70 14.96
N ASP A 108 -10.67 12.28 16.23
CA ASP A 108 -10.71 13.16 17.39
C ASP A 108 -9.56 14.17 17.39
N LYS A 109 -8.33 13.72 17.13
CA LYS A 109 -7.15 14.59 16.99
C LYS A 109 -7.28 15.63 15.87
N GLN A 110 -8.07 15.33 14.84
CA GLN A 110 -8.37 16.26 13.75
C GLN A 110 -9.53 17.21 14.07
N GLY A 111 -10.13 17.11 15.26
CA GLY A 111 -11.30 17.93 15.64
C GLY A 111 -12.54 17.61 14.81
N LEU A 112 -12.63 16.40 14.26
CA LEU A 112 -13.72 16.01 13.35
C LEU A 112 -14.91 15.35 14.08
N VAL A 113 -14.76 15.05 15.37
CA VAL A 113 -15.83 14.45 16.18
C VAL A 113 -16.98 15.45 16.30
N VAL A 114 -18.17 15.02 15.87
CA VAL A 114 -19.39 15.81 15.97
C VAL A 114 -19.79 15.92 17.45
N PRO A 115 -20.04 17.13 17.98
CA PRO A 115 -20.44 17.32 19.37
C PRO A 115 -21.64 16.45 19.77
N GLY A 116 -21.58 15.86 20.97
CA GLY A 116 -22.62 14.95 21.47
C GLY A 116 -22.58 13.53 20.90
N THR A 117 -21.58 13.20 20.07
CA THR A 117 -21.40 11.82 19.58
C THR A 117 -20.65 10.98 20.60
N THR A 118 -21.25 9.86 21.02
CA THR A 118 -20.58 8.88 21.88
C THR A 118 -19.42 8.21 21.12
N PRO A 119 -18.22 8.08 21.73
CA PRO A 119 -17.13 7.31 21.14
C PRO A 119 -17.59 5.87 20.87
N PRO A 120 -17.32 5.33 19.67
CA PRO A 120 -17.71 3.97 19.32
C PRO A 120 -16.88 2.97 20.11
N SER A 121 -17.47 1.80 20.38
CA SER A 121 -16.75 0.67 20.94
C SER A 121 -15.65 0.21 19.96
N LEU A 122 -14.45 -0.07 20.47
CA LEU A 122 -13.37 -0.65 19.66
C LEU A 122 -13.68 -2.08 19.20
N ALA A 123 -14.61 -2.76 19.89
CA ALA A 123 -14.98 -4.15 19.61
C ALA A 123 -16.24 -4.27 18.74
N ASP A 124 -17.08 -3.24 18.69
CA ASP A 124 -18.39 -3.28 18.04
C ASP A 124 -18.50 -2.14 17.01
N LYS A 125 -18.49 -2.53 15.72
CA LYS A 125 -18.60 -1.58 14.61
C LYS A 125 -20.03 -1.18 14.29
N THR A 126 -21.05 -1.85 14.86
CA THR A 126 -22.45 -1.56 14.54
C THR A 126 -22.82 -0.11 14.86
N ALA A 127 -22.12 0.50 15.81
CA ALA A 127 -22.22 1.90 16.17
C ALA A 127 -21.45 2.87 15.25
N LEU A 128 -20.86 2.43 14.13
CA LEU A 128 -20.16 3.26 13.13
C LEU A 128 -21.04 3.49 11.88
N GLY A 129 -20.43 3.76 10.73
CA GLY A 129 -21.15 3.93 9.47
C GLY A 129 -22.02 5.19 9.47
N PHE A 130 -23.24 5.06 8.98
CA PHE A 130 -24.21 6.17 8.92
C PHE A 130 -25.00 6.34 10.23
N LEU A 131 -24.93 5.38 11.15
CA LEU A 131 -25.56 5.49 12.48
C LEU A 131 -24.82 6.48 13.38
N ASN A 132 -23.51 6.64 13.22
CA ASN A 132 -22.73 7.62 13.98
C ASN A 132 -22.53 8.92 13.19
N PRO A 133 -22.91 10.10 13.74
CA PRO A 133 -22.82 11.38 13.02
C PRO A 133 -21.41 11.71 12.51
N THR A 134 -20.37 11.39 13.29
CA THR A 134 -18.97 11.64 12.94
C THR A 134 -18.55 10.83 11.73
N THR A 135 -18.79 9.51 11.75
CA THR A 135 -18.43 8.65 10.61
C THR A 135 -19.35 8.89 9.42
N ALA A 136 -20.63 9.19 9.64
CA ALA A 136 -21.59 9.51 8.59
C ALA A 136 -21.13 10.72 7.76
N LYS A 137 -20.63 11.77 8.42
CA LYS A 137 -20.10 12.96 7.75
C LYS A 137 -18.91 12.63 6.85
N LEU A 138 -17.97 11.81 7.33
CA LEU A 138 -16.80 11.40 6.55
C LEU A 138 -17.16 10.45 5.40
N LEU A 139 -18.06 9.49 5.64
CA LEU A 139 -18.50 8.52 4.64
C LEU A 139 -19.52 9.07 3.64
N CYS A 140 -20.05 10.27 3.88
CA CYS A 140 -21.03 10.90 3.00
C CYS A 140 -20.42 11.03 1.59
N PRO A 141 -21.11 10.52 0.53
CA PRO A 141 -20.70 10.77 -0.84
C PRO A 141 -20.57 12.27 -1.11
N CYS A 142 -19.51 12.69 -1.80
CA CYS A 142 -19.17 14.10 -2.00
C CYS A 142 -20.24 14.95 -2.71
N LYS A 143 -21.20 14.30 -3.37
CA LYS A 143 -22.33 14.95 -4.08
C LYS A 143 -23.56 15.16 -3.20
N LEU A 144 -23.52 14.73 -1.93
CA LEU A 144 -24.62 14.83 -0.98
C LEU A 144 -24.18 15.70 0.20
N ASP A 145 -25.13 16.43 0.77
CA ASP A 145 -24.96 17.10 2.07
C ASP A 145 -25.55 16.21 3.16
N ILE A 146 -24.70 15.75 4.08
CA ILE A 146 -25.12 14.89 5.19
C ILE A 146 -26.14 15.57 6.12
N ASN A 147 -26.17 16.91 6.14
CA ASN A 147 -27.09 17.69 6.98
C ASN A 147 -28.43 17.97 6.29
N ALA A 148 -28.55 17.69 4.98
CA ALA A 148 -29.81 17.84 4.28
C ALA A 148 -30.83 16.79 4.78
N GLN A 149 -32.08 17.22 4.89
CA GLN A 149 -33.16 16.40 5.45
C GLN A 149 -33.29 15.06 4.73
N GLY A 150 -33.27 13.95 5.48
CA GLY A 150 -33.46 12.61 4.95
C GLY A 150 -32.23 11.98 4.29
N VAL A 151 -31.11 12.72 4.15
CA VAL A 151 -29.90 12.18 3.50
C VAL A 151 -29.26 11.10 4.34
N ARG A 152 -29.04 11.36 5.64
CA ARG A 152 -28.41 10.37 6.53
C ARG A 152 -29.27 9.12 6.68
N GLU A 153 -30.57 9.26 6.92
CA GLU A 153 -31.51 8.15 7.03
C GLU A 153 -31.63 7.37 5.71
N GLY A 154 -31.55 8.08 4.57
CA GLY A 154 -31.52 7.49 3.24
C GLY A 154 -30.24 6.68 2.98
N LEU A 155 -29.09 7.15 3.47
CA LEU A 155 -27.82 6.43 3.38
C LEU A 155 -27.78 5.22 4.31
N GLU A 156 -28.25 5.37 5.56
CA GLU A 156 -28.34 4.28 6.53
C GLU A 156 -29.23 3.14 6.03
N ALA A 157 -30.40 3.47 5.49
CA ALA A 157 -31.34 2.50 4.96
C ALA A 157 -31.03 2.02 3.53
N ASN A 158 -29.84 2.33 2.98
CA ASN A 158 -29.43 2.00 1.61
C ASN A 158 -30.42 2.45 0.51
N ARG A 159 -31.20 3.52 0.75
CA ARG A 159 -32.10 4.13 -0.23
C ARG A 159 -31.41 5.14 -1.15
N LEU A 160 -30.29 5.71 -0.71
CA LEU A 160 -29.46 6.62 -1.50
C LEU A 160 -28.21 5.92 -2.03
N LYS A 161 -27.81 6.28 -3.25
CA LYS A 161 -26.63 5.72 -3.91
C LYS A 161 -25.35 6.26 -3.25
N LYS A 162 -24.41 5.35 -2.97
CA LYS A 162 -23.10 5.64 -2.37
C LYS A 162 -21.95 5.62 -3.39
N LYS A 163 -22.25 5.74 -4.68
CA LYS A 163 -21.25 5.56 -5.77
C LYS A 163 -20.18 6.65 -5.84
N ALA A 164 -20.52 7.89 -5.48
CA ALA A 164 -19.52 8.96 -5.48
C ALA A 164 -18.56 8.78 -4.30
N PHE A 165 -17.31 9.20 -4.47
CA PHE A 165 -16.31 9.05 -3.42
C PHE A 165 -16.76 9.74 -2.12
N PRO A 166 -16.50 9.10 -0.95
CA PRO A 166 -16.78 9.73 0.34
C PRO A 166 -15.87 10.94 0.57
N LEU A 167 -16.36 11.93 1.31
CA LEU A 167 -15.58 13.09 1.75
C LEU A 167 -14.27 12.69 2.47
N LEU A 168 -14.25 11.51 3.09
CA LEU A 168 -13.11 10.83 3.68
C LEU A 168 -11.85 10.83 2.80
N PHE A 169 -11.97 10.85 1.47
CA PHE A 169 -10.82 10.82 0.56
C PHE A 169 -10.32 12.21 0.16
N PHE A 170 -11.06 13.28 0.44
CA PHE A 170 -10.73 14.62 -0.02
C PHE A 170 -9.94 15.41 1.02
N ALA A 171 -9.09 16.32 0.56
CA ALA A 171 -8.44 17.33 1.38
C ALA A 171 -9.47 18.06 2.24
N ASP A 172 -9.14 18.28 3.52
CA ASP A 172 -10.01 18.89 4.53
C ASP A 172 -11.42 18.26 4.65
N TYR A 173 -11.58 17.05 4.13
CA TYR A 173 -12.84 16.31 4.10
C TYR A 173 -13.96 17.09 3.40
N LYS A 174 -13.62 17.82 2.35
CA LYS A 174 -14.53 18.66 1.55
C LYS A 174 -14.29 18.46 0.06
N PHE A 175 -15.36 18.49 -0.72
CA PHE A 175 -15.27 18.47 -2.18
C PHE A 175 -15.29 19.90 -2.70
N ASP A 176 -14.16 20.35 -3.24
CA ASP A 176 -14.03 21.68 -3.86
C ASP A 176 -14.05 21.56 -5.39
N ALA A 177 -15.23 21.79 -5.98
CA ALA A 177 -15.40 21.74 -7.43
C ALA A 177 -14.64 22.84 -8.18
N THR A 178 -14.07 23.83 -7.48
CA THR A 178 -13.33 24.94 -8.08
C THR A 178 -11.82 24.66 -8.19
N ASN A 179 -11.29 23.77 -7.37
CA ASN A 179 -9.86 23.43 -7.35
C ASN A 179 -9.56 22.22 -8.27
N LEU A 180 -9.69 22.40 -9.58
CA LEU A 180 -9.43 21.33 -10.56
C LEU A 180 -7.95 20.95 -10.64
N ASP A 181 -7.05 21.91 -10.40
CA ASP A 181 -5.59 21.71 -10.48
C ASP A 181 -5.06 20.72 -9.42
N GLU A 182 -5.81 20.52 -8.33
CA GLU A 182 -5.53 19.50 -7.32
C GLU A 182 -6.58 18.39 -7.26
N LEU A 183 -7.28 18.14 -8.38
CA LEU A 183 -8.32 17.11 -8.51
C LEU A 183 -9.44 17.25 -7.47
N CYS A 184 -9.86 18.50 -7.19
CA CYS A 184 -10.84 18.84 -6.16
C CYS A 184 -10.41 18.43 -4.74
N GLY A 185 -9.12 18.20 -4.52
CA GLY A 185 -8.56 17.67 -3.27
C GLY A 185 -8.64 16.14 -3.13
N LEU A 186 -9.04 15.40 -4.18
CA LEU A 186 -9.22 13.95 -4.13
C LEU A 186 -7.90 13.22 -3.78
N LEU A 187 -8.01 12.19 -2.92
CA LEU A 187 -6.91 11.35 -2.41
C LEU A 187 -5.83 12.11 -1.62
N ARG A 188 -6.16 13.27 -1.07
CA ARG A 188 -5.26 14.12 -0.25
C ARG A 188 -5.68 14.26 1.21
N SER A 189 -6.65 13.47 1.68
CA SER A 189 -7.09 13.56 3.07
C SER A 189 -6.01 13.11 4.05
N LEU A 190 -5.93 13.78 5.20
CA LEU A 190 -4.90 13.47 6.19
C LEU A 190 -5.10 12.08 6.83
N LEU A 191 -6.35 11.67 7.07
CA LEU A 191 -6.67 10.32 7.53
C LEU A 191 -6.23 9.24 6.55
N LEU A 192 -6.32 9.50 5.24
CA LEU A 192 -5.82 8.58 4.21
C LEU A 192 -4.30 8.49 4.24
N LEU A 193 -3.59 9.62 4.35
CA LEU A 193 -2.13 9.63 4.49
C LEU A 193 -1.66 8.89 5.75
N TRP A 194 -2.29 9.13 6.90
CA TRP A 194 -1.97 8.43 8.14
C TRP A 194 -2.26 6.93 8.05
N THR A 195 -3.34 6.54 7.35
CA THR A 195 -3.64 5.13 7.08
C THR A 195 -2.57 4.48 6.22
N TYR A 196 -2.13 5.16 5.16
CA TYR A 196 -1.07 4.66 4.30
C TYR A 196 0.20 4.42 5.12
N ARG A 197 0.68 5.43 5.86
CA ARG A 197 1.87 5.28 6.72
C ARG A 197 1.71 4.16 7.75
N HIS A 198 0.55 4.08 8.41
CA HIS A 198 0.28 3.00 9.37
C HIS A 198 0.40 1.60 8.74
N ILE A 199 -0.06 1.45 7.50
CA ILE A 199 -0.02 0.19 6.77
C ILE A 199 1.37 -0.11 6.21
N PHE A 200 1.99 0.85 5.51
CA PHE A 200 3.14 0.59 4.65
C PHE A 200 4.46 0.84 5.37
N THR A 201 4.54 1.87 6.20
CA THR A 201 5.76 2.22 6.94
C THR A 201 5.72 1.63 8.35
N SER A 202 4.96 2.23 9.27
CA SER A 202 4.73 1.66 10.60
C SER A 202 3.58 2.35 11.34
N PRO A 203 2.89 1.68 12.27
CA PRO A 203 1.84 2.31 13.09
C PRO A 203 2.30 3.56 13.84
N SER A 204 3.55 3.58 14.31
CA SER A 204 4.09 4.72 15.06
C SER A 204 4.42 5.93 14.17
N SER A 205 4.67 5.72 12.87
CA SER A 205 4.96 6.78 11.91
C SER A 205 3.73 7.48 11.35
N ALA A 206 2.52 6.95 11.59
CA ALA A 206 1.28 7.43 10.97
C ALA A 206 1.15 8.96 11.00
N ILE A 207 1.29 9.55 12.19
CA ILE A 207 1.14 10.98 12.40
C ILE A 207 2.46 11.73 12.19
N THR A 208 3.56 11.25 12.77
CA THR A 208 4.82 12.01 12.90
C THR A 208 5.82 11.79 11.77
N SER A 209 5.50 10.94 10.78
CA SER A 209 6.38 10.37 9.75
C SER A 209 7.62 9.61 10.24
N LYS A 210 8.05 9.83 11.48
CA LYS A 210 9.15 9.11 12.14
C LYS A 210 8.70 7.74 12.63
N SER A 211 9.33 6.68 12.13
CA SER A 211 9.12 5.33 12.63
C SER A 211 9.87 5.13 13.96
N ARG A 212 9.18 4.55 14.95
CA ARG A 212 9.80 4.04 16.19
C ARG A 212 9.77 2.51 16.25
N SER A 213 9.55 1.87 15.10
CA SER A 213 9.43 0.41 15.00
C SER A 213 10.81 -0.23 15.00
N THR A 214 10.98 -1.28 15.80
CA THR A 214 12.14 -2.19 15.72
C THR A 214 11.95 -3.29 14.68
N ARG A 215 10.77 -3.36 14.07
CA ARG A 215 10.43 -4.30 12.99
C ARG A 215 10.48 -3.60 11.64
N SER A 216 10.94 -4.31 10.62
CA SER A 216 10.92 -3.87 9.23
C SER A 216 9.51 -3.47 8.80
N SER A 217 9.43 -2.39 8.04
CA SER A 217 8.18 -1.89 7.47
C SER A 217 7.64 -2.83 6.40
N ASN A 218 6.35 -2.70 6.06
CA ASN A 218 5.79 -3.49 4.96
C ASN A 218 6.39 -3.10 3.61
N SER A 219 6.80 -1.83 3.41
CA SER A 219 7.53 -1.38 2.21
C SER A 219 8.95 -1.95 2.15
N THR A 220 9.67 -1.98 3.27
CA THR A 220 11.00 -2.63 3.34
C THR A 220 10.91 -4.12 3.05
N LEU A 221 9.93 -4.81 3.65
CA LEU A 221 9.74 -6.25 3.45
C LEU A 221 9.34 -6.62 2.02
N SER A 222 8.70 -5.71 1.28
CA SER A 222 8.32 -5.92 -0.11
C SER A 222 9.31 -5.32 -1.11
N GLY A 223 10.36 -4.62 -0.67
CA GLY A 223 11.29 -3.92 -1.56
C GLY A 223 10.73 -2.71 -2.30
N PHE A 224 9.50 -2.26 -1.99
CA PHE A 224 8.89 -1.10 -2.66
C PHE A 224 9.40 0.19 -2.03
N LYS A 225 10.16 0.99 -2.79
CA LYS A 225 10.65 2.33 -2.39
C LYS A 225 9.74 3.47 -2.90
N GLU A 226 8.68 3.16 -3.63
CA GLU A 226 7.78 4.13 -4.24
C GLU A 226 6.30 3.86 -3.90
N VAL A 227 5.50 4.92 -3.86
CA VAL A 227 4.04 4.81 -3.75
C VAL A 227 3.45 4.40 -5.09
N THR A 228 2.65 3.34 -5.10
CA THR A 228 1.94 2.88 -6.31
C THR A 228 0.47 3.29 -6.29
N TYR A 229 -0.20 3.19 -7.43
CA TYR A 229 -1.64 3.48 -7.49
C TYR A 229 -2.44 2.47 -6.66
N GLU A 230 -2.03 1.21 -6.68
CA GLU A 230 -2.65 0.12 -5.94
C GLU A 230 -2.50 0.30 -4.44
N SER A 231 -1.35 0.79 -3.97
CA SER A 231 -1.13 1.00 -2.54
C SER A 231 -1.99 2.15 -1.99
N ILE A 232 -2.18 3.23 -2.78
CA ILE A 232 -3.12 4.32 -2.44
C ILE A 232 -4.56 3.79 -2.41
N ALA A 233 -4.98 3.08 -3.46
CA ALA A 233 -6.33 2.51 -3.57
C ALA A 233 -6.61 1.50 -2.44
N TYR A 234 -5.62 0.67 -2.10
CA TYR A 234 -5.69 -0.27 -0.99
C TYR A 234 -5.87 0.46 0.35
N ALA A 235 -5.06 1.48 0.64
CA ALA A 235 -5.19 2.27 1.87
C ALA A 235 -6.58 2.93 1.99
N ALA A 236 -7.10 3.47 0.89
CA ALA A 236 -8.42 4.10 0.84
C ALA A 236 -9.55 3.12 1.16
N VAL A 237 -9.54 1.94 0.54
CA VAL A 237 -10.51 0.88 0.78
C VAL A 237 -10.46 0.39 2.24
N VAL A 238 -9.26 0.16 2.77
CA VAL A 238 -9.07 -0.27 4.16
C VAL A 238 -9.58 0.80 5.13
N LEU A 239 -9.21 2.08 4.94
CA LEU A 239 -9.68 3.19 5.77
C LEU A 239 -11.20 3.28 5.79
N ARG A 240 -11.82 3.28 4.60
CA ARG A 240 -13.28 3.35 4.48
C ARG A 240 -13.95 2.19 5.21
N SER A 241 -13.43 0.98 5.04
CA SER A 241 -13.96 -0.21 5.72
C SER A 241 -13.83 -0.16 7.23
N CYS A 242 -12.85 0.57 7.78
CA CYS A 242 -12.70 0.74 9.22
C CYS A 242 -13.78 1.66 9.83
N LEU A 243 -14.37 2.55 9.02
CA LEU A 243 -15.42 3.48 9.46
C LEU A 243 -16.83 3.00 9.15
N SER A 244 -17.01 1.89 8.40
CA SER A 244 -18.32 1.31 8.10
C SER A 244 -18.93 0.58 9.29
N ALA A 245 -20.25 0.34 9.25
CA ALA A 245 -20.93 -0.47 10.28
C ALA A 245 -20.72 -1.98 10.10
N THR A 246 -20.33 -2.46 8.91
CA THR A 246 -20.15 -3.90 8.65
C THR A 246 -18.93 -4.49 9.36
N ASP A 247 -19.13 -5.58 10.10
CA ASP A 247 -18.05 -6.28 10.81
C ASP A 247 -17.08 -7.02 9.88
N ARG A 248 -17.62 -7.59 8.79
CA ARG A 248 -16.84 -8.37 7.83
C ARG A 248 -16.49 -7.52 6.62
N PHE A 249 -15.21 -7.51 6.28
CA PHE A 249 -14.74 -6.94 5.04
C PHE A 249 -15.14 -7.88 3.89
N ASN A 250 -15.98 -7.39 2.97
CA ASN A 250 -16.37 -8.08 1.75
C ASN A 250 -16.24 -7.08 0.59
N MET A 251 -15.68 -7.50 -0.55
CA MET A 251 -15.54 -6.63 -1.71
C MET A 251 -16.89 -6.15 -2.25
N ASN A 252 -17.88 -7.05 -2.24
CA ASN A 252 -19.24 -6.78 -2.69
C ASN A 252 -20.15 -6.80 -1.47
N ASP A 253 -20.01 -5.80 -0.60
CA ASP A 253 -20.91 -5.62 0.55
C ASP A 253 -22.26 -5.08 0.06
N THR A 254 -23.34 -5.58 0.64
CA THR A 254 -24.70 -5.05 0.46
C THR A 254 -24.78 -3.54 0.68
N GLU A 255 -23.94 -2.99 1.56
CA GLU A 255 -23.94 -1.56 1.90
C GLU A 255 -23.06 -0.73 0.95
N TYR A 256 -21.98 -1.31 0.43
CA TYR A 256 -21.01 -0.59 -0.38
C TYR A 256 -20.14 -1.53 -1.22
N ASP A 257 -19.93 -1.14 -2.47
CA ASP A 257 -19.09 -1.87 -3.40
C ASP A 257 -17.63 -1.40 -3.28
N TYR A 258 -16.82 -2.15 -2.55
CA TYR A 258 -15.39 -1.85 -2.36
C TYR A 258 -14.56 -2.20 -3.60
N ALA A 259 -15.00 -3.18 -4.41
CA ALA A 259 -14.37 -3.49 -5.69
C ALA A 259 -14.52 -2.32 -6.66
N ASP A 260 -15.75 -1.81 -6.83
CA ASP A 260 -16.03 -0.61 -7.64
C ASP A 260 -15.26 0.60 -7.12
N CYS A 261 -15.17 0.79 -5.80
CA CYS A 261 -14.37 1.86 -5.21
C CYS A 261 -12.87 1.75 -5.55
N TYR A 262 -12.29 0.55 -5.46
CA TYR A 262 -10.89 0.30 -5.78
C TYR A 262 -10.62 0.57 -7.26
N ASP A 263 -11.45 0.01 -8.15
CA ASP A 263 -11.32 0.17 -9.59
C ASP A 263 -11.54 1.62 -10.04
N GLN A 264 -12.46 2.36 -9.41
CA GLN A 264 -12.64 3.78 -9.68
C GLN A 264 -11.42 4.62 -9.27
N ILE A 265 -10.78 4.30 -8.13
CA ILE A 265 -9.56 4.99 -7.72
C ILE A 265 -8.44 4.72 -8.72
N LEU A 266 -8.20 3.46 -9.07
CA LEU A 266 -7.20 3.10 -10.07
C LEU A 266 -7.48 3.78 -11.42
N LYS A 267 -8.74 3.78 -11.87
CA LYS A 267 -9.14 4.45 -13.11
C LYS A 267 -8.83 5.94 -13.08
N VAL A 268 -9.07 6.63 -11.96
CA VAL A 268 -8.73 8.05 -11.82
C VAL A 268 -7.21 8.24 -11.82
N LEU A 269 -6.47 7.43 -11.07
CA LEU A 269 -5.02 7.52 -11.00
C LEU A 269 -4.37 7.26 -12.37
N HIS A 270 -4.77 6.21 -13.10
CA HIS A 270 -4.29 5.98 -14.45
C HIS A 270 -4.66 7.13 -15.40
N LYS A 271 -5.88 7.66 -15.32
CA LYS A 271 -6.33 8.76 -16.17
C LYS A 271 -5.56 10.06 -15.92
N GLU A 272 -5.26 10.38 -14.67
CA GLU A 272 -4.64 11.66 -14.30
C GLU A 272 -3.11 11.58 -14.20
N CYS A 273 -2.55 10.45 -13.81
CA CYS A 273 -1.11 10.32 -13.50
C CYS A 273 -0.30 9.68 -14.63
N ASP A 274 -0.91 8.87 -15.50
CA ASP A 274 -0.17 8.28 -16.61
C ASP A 274 0.11 9.32 -17.70
N ALA A 275 1.14 9.04 -18.49
CA ALA A 275 1.45 9.86 -19.66
C ALA A 275 0.34 9.71 -20.70
N GLY A 276 -0.19 10.83 -21.20
CA GLY A 276 -1.14 10.81 -22.31
C GLY A 276 -0.49 10.39 -23.63
N GLU A 277 -1.25 10.41 -24.73
CA GLU A 277 -0.78 10.04 -26.07
C GLU A 277 0.47 10.83 -26.53
N ASN A 278 0.64 12.05 -26.01
CA ASN A 278 1.78 12.94 -26.26
C ASN A 278 2.96 12.72 -25.29
N GLY A 279 2.92 11.69 -24.44
CA GLY A 279 3.95 11.39 -23.46
C GLY A 279 3.96 12.31 -22.22
N THR A 280 3.02 13.25 -22.11
CA THR A 280 2.97 14.23 -21.00
C THR A 280 1.95 13.80 -19.95
N ARG A 281 2.33 13.85 -18.67
CA ARG A 281 1.45 13.59 -17.53
C ARG A 281 0.64 14.85 -17.17
N SER A 282 -0.55 14.69 -16.60
CA SER A 282 -1.31 15.83 -16.06
C SER A 282 -0.49 16.53 -14.95
N PRO A 283 -0.43 17.87 -14.91
CA PRO A 283 0.16 18.59 -13.78
C PRO A 283 -0.45 18.18 -12.44
N ALA A 284 -1.78 17.98 -12.41
CA ALA A 284 -2.52 17.57 -11.22
C ALA A 284 -2.13 16.17 -10.74
N GLY A 285 -2.00 15.21 -11.68
CA GLY A 285 -1.57 13.84 -11.38
C GLY A 285 -0.12 13.75 -10.93
N THR A 286 0.77 14.49 -11.60
CA THR A 286 2.19 14.61 -11.18
C THR A 286 2.29 15.16 -9.77
N ALA A 287 1.59 16.27 -9.47
CA ALA A 287 1.56 16.86 -8.15
C ALA A 287 0.95 15.94 -7.07
N LEU A 288 0.01 15.06 -7.44
CA LEU A 288 -0.55 14.07 -6.52
C LEU A 288 0.48 12.99 -6.17
N MET A 289 1.15 12.41 -7.17
CA MET A 289 2.15 11.37 -6.93
C MET A 289 3.38 11.92 -6.20
N GLU A 290 3.82 13.14 -6.51
CA GLU A 290 4.88 13.80 -5.75
C GLU A 290 4.47 14.06 -4.29
N PHE A 291 3.23 14.50 -4.05
CA PHE A 291 2.70 14.65 -2.70
C PHE A 291 2.79 13.34 -1.92
N TRP A 292 2.37 12.22 -2.53
CA TRP A 292 2.41 10.91 -1.91
C TRP A 292 3.84 10.43 -1.64
N GLN A 293 4.71 10.49 -2.65
CA GLN A 293 6.11 10.08 -2.52
C GLN A 293 6.82 10.87 -1.42
N ARG A 294 6.70 12.20 -1.47
CA ARG A 294 7.30 13.11 -0.47
C ARG A 294 6.73 12.89 0.93
N SER A 295 5.44 12.61 1.04
CA SER A 295 4.80 12.40 2.33
C SER A 295 5.11 11.04 2.94
N VAL A 296 5.44 10.01 2.15
CA VAL A 296 5.67 8.66 2.67
C VAL A 296 7.15 8.36 2.82
N PHE A 297 7.94 8.62 1.78
CA PHE A 297 9.35 8.25 1.69
C PHE A 297 10.29 9.45 1.79
N GLY A 298 9.76 10.66 1.96
CA GLY A 298 10.55 11.89 1.97
C GLY A 298 10.87 12.40 0.57
N ALA A 299 11.61 13.51 0.49
CA ALA A 299 12.24 13.86 -0.78
C ALA A 299 13.25 12.74 -1.08
N SER A 300 13.09 12.04 -2.20
CA SER A 300 14.02 11.01 -2.68
C SER A 300 15.47 11.45 -2.45
N GLY A 301 16.17 10.84 -1.50
CA GLY A 301 17.53 11.22 -1.11
C GLY A 301 17.84 11.31 0.39
N VAL A 302 16.97 10.85 1.29
CA VAL A 302 17.40 10.51 2.66
C VAL A 302 16.97 9.07 2.91
N ASP A 303 17.58 8.15 2.16
CA ASP A 303 17.76 6.82 2.70
C ASP A 303 18.53 7.01 4.02
N ASP A 304 18.06 6.37 5.11
CA ASP A 304 18.92 5.99 6.23
C ASP A 304 19.94 4.91 5.73
N GLU A 305 20.58 5.15 4.58
CA GLU A 305 21.72 4.40 4.06
C GLU A 305 22.93 5.00 4.74
N ASP A 306 23.47 4.23 5.68
CA ASP A 306 24.78 4.39 6.32
C ASP A 306 25.13 5.85 6.64
N ASP A 307 24.76 6.31 7.84
CA ASP A 307 25.39 7.48 8.45
C ASP A 307 26.90 7.33 8.23
N GLU A 308 27.50 8.15 7.35
CA GLU A 308 28.96 8.22 7.18
C GLU A 308 29.64 8.58 8.52
N ASP A 309 28.86 9.16 9.45
CA ASP A 309 29.21 9.45 10.84
C ASP A 309 28.82 8.35 11.85
N GLY A 310 28.30 7.21 11.38
CA GLY A 310 27.88 6.09 12.20
C GLY A 310 29.08 5.36 12.81
N MET A 311 28.97 4.93 14.08
CA MET A 311 30.09 4.25 14.75
C MET A 311 30.61 3.01 14.01
N GLY A 312 29.81 2.35 13.17
CA GLY A 312 30.27 1.26 12.32
C GLY A 312 31.33 1.71 11.30
N ALA A 313 31.01 2.75 10.53
CA ALA A 313 31.92 3.33 9.54
C ALA A 313 33.18 3.93 10.20
N ILE A 314 33.03 4.58 11.36
CA ILE A 314 34.16 5.10 12.15
C ILE A 314 35.08 3.96 12.61
N LEU A 315 34.52 2.83 13.07
CA LEU A 315 35.31 1.69 13.52
C LEU A 315 36.01 0.98 12.35
N ASP A 316 35.38 0.88 11.19
CA ASP A 316 35.99 0.23 10.02
C ASP A 316 37.08 1.11 9.39
N ALA A 317 36.89 2.44 9.36
CA ALA A 317 37.94 3.39 8.97
C ALA A 317 39.13 3.35 9.94
N ALA A 318 38.87 3.29 11.26
CA ALA A 318 39.92 3.16 12.27
C ALA A 318 40.71 1.84 12.13
N ARG A 319 40.02 0.74 11.79
CA ARG A 319 40.67 -0.56 11.53
C ARG A 319 41.52 -0.53 10.25
N ALA A 320 41.05 0.11 9.20
CA ALA A 320 41.82 0.27 7.95
C ALA A 320 43.09 1.10 8.17
N ALA A 321 42.99 2.24 8.86
CA ALA A 321 44.14 3.09 9.18
C ALA A 321 45.17 2.37 10.07
N ALA A 322 44.72 1.55 11.02
CA ALA A 322 45.61 0.74 11.85
C ALA A 322 46.34 -0.37 11.04
N ALA A 323 45.70 -0.91 10.01
CA ALA A 323 46.31 -1.91 9.12
C ALA A 323 47.36 -1.28 8.18
N GLU A 324 47.13 -0.06 7.69
CA GLU A 324 48.09 0.68 6.87
C GLU A 324 49.33 1.11 7.66
N GLY A 325 49.15 1.61 8.90
CA GLY A 325 50.28 1.96 9.77
C GLY A 325 51.19 0.77 10.13
N ALA A 326 50.62 -0.43 10.28
CA ALA A 326 51.39 -1.65 10.52
C ALA A 326 52.17 -2.12 9.27
N ALA A 327 51.67 -1.82 8.06
CA ALA A 327 52.34 -2.16 6.81
C ALA A 327 53.54 -1.22 6.52
N GLU A 328 53.44 0.07 6.88
CA GLU A 328 54.53 1.04 6.71
C GLU A 328 55.70 0.78 7.67
N GLU A 329 55.45 0.43 8.95
CA GLU A 329 56.53 0.09 9.90
C GLU A 329 57.32 -1.18 9.50
N THR A 330 56.70 -2.09 8.74
CA THR A 330 57.38 -3.31 8.27
C THR A 330 58.32 -3.05 7.09
N THR A 331 58.14 -1.93 6.36
CA THR A 331 58.87 -1.65 5.11
C THR A 331 60.14 -0.81 5.34
N THR A 332 60.23 -0.06 6.45
CA THR A 332 61.40 0.78 6.76
C THR A 332 62.53 0.08 7.55
N GLY A 333 62.39 -1.21 7.85
CA GLY A 333 63.31 -1.95 8.73
C GLY A 333 64.47 -2.71 8.05
N ASN A 334 64.66 -2.63 6.74
CA ASN A 334 65.59 -3.53 6.04
C ASN A 334 66.51 -2.85 5.00
N GLU A 335 67.18 -1.77 5.37
CA GLU A 335 68.36 -1.29 4.65
C GLU A 335 69.49 -0.96 5.64
N GLY A 336 70.52 -1.80 5.69
CA GLY A 336 71.78 -1.46 6.34
C GLY A 336 72.55 -2.61 7.00
N GLU A 337 72.99 -3.62 6.25
CA GLU A 337 74.17 -4.39 6.65
C GLU A 337 75.03 -4.68 5.41
N GLU A 338 76.03 -3.82 5.20
CA GLU A 338 77.06 -3.95 4.17
C GLU A 338 78.19 -4.86 4.69
N PRO A 339 78.69 -5.83 3.90
CA PRO A 339 79.69 -6.79 4.37
C PRO A 339 81.10 -6.21 4.38
N PRO A 340 82.02 -6.72 5.24
CA PRO A 340 83.35 -6.14 5.39
C PRO A 340 84.26 -6.53 4.22
N ALA A 341 85.10 -5.58 3.80
CA ALA A 341 86.19 -5.81 2.87
C ALA A 341 87.54 -5.92 3.62
N ALA A 342 88.23 -7.03 3.32
CA ALA A 342 89.64 -7.38 3.57
C ALA A 342 90.07 -7.67 5.03
#